data_AF-A0A5E4JWE5-F1
#
_entry.id   AF-A0A5E4JWE5-F1
#
_cell.length_a   1.000
_cell.length_b   1.000
_cell.length_c   1.000
_cell.angle_alpha   90.00
_cell.angle_beta   90.00
_cell.angle_gamma   90.00
#
_symmetry.space_group_name_H-M   'P 1'
#
loop_
_entity.id
_entity.type
_entity.pdbx_description
1 polymer ?
#
loop_
_entity_poly.entity_id
_entity_poly.type
_entity_poly.pdbx_seq_one_letter_code
_entity_poly.pdbx_strand_id
1 'polypeptide(L)' 'MLSVLVNNPLIDETIVVNDGSTDNTDEIVQKFSKVKLITYKKNRGKSHAIYRGITESKNDLLMMIDYDLF' A
#
# COMPACT_ATOMS: atom_id res chain seq x y z
N MET A 1 6.32 -7.92 -7.21
CA MET A 1 6.31 -6.45 -7.25
C MET A 1 6.62 -5.81 -5.89
N LEU A 2 5.82 -6.03 -4.85
CA LEU A 2 6.02 -5.37 -3.54
C LEU A 2 7.43 -5.55 -2.95
N SER A 3 8.03 -6.74 -3.09
CA SER A 3 9.41 -6.99 -2.66
C SER A 3 10.46 -6.11 -3.35
N VAL A 4 10.24 -5.71 -4.60
CA VAL A 4 11.14 -4.81 -5.33
C VAL A 4 11.06 -3.42 -4.74
N LEU A 5 9.85 -2.94 -4.43
CA LEU A 5 9.64 -1.61 -3.83
C LEU A 5 10.24 -1.55 -2.42
N VAL A 6 9.93 -2.53 -1.58
CA VAL A 6 10.36 -2.58 -0.17
C VAL A 6 11.88 -2.67 0.01
N ASN A 7 12.58 -3.24 -0.97
CA ASN A 7 14.04 -3.41 -0.92
C ASN A 7 14.79 -2.39 -1.80
N ASN A 8 14.10 -1.44 -2.43
CA ASN A 8 14.75 -0.43 -3.24
C ASN A 8 15.32 0.68 -2.34
N PRO A 9 16.65 0.98 -2.40
CA PRO A 9 17.26 2.00 -1.56
C PRO A 9 16.78 3.43 -1.84
N LEU A 10 16.07 3.67 -2.95
CA LEU A 10 15.49 4.97 -3.29
C LEU A 10 14.07 5.17 -2.75
N ILE A 11 13.49 4.16 -2.08
CA ILE A 11 12.13 4.24 -1.52
C ILE A 11 12.24 4.30 0.00
N ASP A 12 11.97 5.48 0.56
CA ASP A 12 12.03 5.72 2.00
C ASP A 12 10.87 5.09 2.78
N GLU A 13 9.68 5.08 2.18
CA GLU A 13 8.44 4.62 2.81
C GLU A 13 7.59 3.83 1.81
N THR A 14 6.98 2.74 2.28
CA THR A 14 5.99 1.97 1.50
C THR A 14 4.71 1.84 2.32
N ILE A 15 3.61 2.38 1.79
CA ILE A 15 2.28 2.29 2.37
C ILE A 15 1.41 1.45 1.44
N VAL A 16 0.79 0.40 1.98
CA VAL A 16 -0.20 -0.40 1.27
C VAL A 16 -1.57 -0.12 1.87
N VAL A 17 -2.51 0.31 1.04
CA VAL A 17 -3.90 0.49 1.43
C VAL A 17 -4.72 -0.64 0.82
N ASN A 18 -5.03 -1.65 1.65
CA ASN A 18 -5.97 -2.70 1.28
C ASN A 18 -7.41 -2.21 1.51
N ASP A 19 -8.12 -1.91 0.43
CA ASP A 19 -9.50 -1.44 0.46
C ASP A 19 -10.52 -2.58 0.56
N GLY A 20 -10.30 -3.49 1.51
CA GLY A 20 -11.22 -4.58 1.81
C GLY A 20 -11.22 -5.72 0.82
N SER A 21 -10.03 -6.13 0.33
CA SER A 21 -9.86 -7.41 -0.32
C SER A 21 -10.37 -8.55 0.55
N THR A 22 -10.99 -9.55 -0.09
CA THR A 22 -11.55 -10.74 0.57
C THR A 22 -10.62 -11.95 0.49
N ASP A 23 -9.41 -11.76 0.00
CA ASP A 23 -8.37 -12.77 -0.12
C ASP A 23 -7.29 -12.60 0.96
N ASN A 24 -6.16 -13.27 0.77
CA ASN A 24 -5.09 -13.30 1.76
C ASN A 24 -4.14 -12.08 1.65
N THR A 25 -4.56 -10.97 1.02
CA THR A 25 -3.72 -9.77 0.80
C THR A 25 -3.10 -9.28 2.10
N ASP A 26 -3.88 -9.16 3.18
CA ASP A 26 -3.38 -8.68 4.47
C ASP A 26 -2.27 -9.59 5.02
N GLU A 27 -2.46 -10.91 4.96
CA GLU A 27 -1.49 -11.89 5.43
C GLU A 27 -0.19 -11.86 4.63
N ILE A 28 -0.28 -11.64 3.31
CA ILE A 28 0.88 -11.54 2.43
C ILE A 28 1.65 -10.26 2.74
N VAL A 29 0.97 -9.12 2.87
CA VAL A 29 1.61 -7.82 3.09
C VAL A 29 2.25 -7.74 4.47
N GLN A 30 1.64 -8.33 5.50
CA GLN A 30 2.20 -8.38 6.85
C GLN A 30 3.56 -9.10 6.94
N LYS A 31 3.94 -9.90 5.94
CA LYS A 31 5.28 -10.52 5.87
C LYS A 31 6.39 -9.50 5.60
N PHE A 32 6.05 -8.29 5.14
CA PHE A 32 7.01 -7.22 4.88
C PHE A 32 7.08 -6.26 6.07
N SER A 33 8.09 -6.44 6.92
CA SER A 33 8.25 -5.64 8.15
C SER A 33 8.44 -4.13 7.93
N LYS A 34 8.81 -3.71 6.72
CA LYS A 34 9.01 -2.30 6.34
C LYS A 34 7.77 -1.66 5.68
N VAL A 35 6.65 -2.38 5.60
CA VAL A 35 5.41 -1.87 5.00
C VAL A 35 4.43 -1.40 6.06
N LYS A 36 3.88 -0.20 5.87
CA LYS A 36 2.72 0.27 6.63
C LYS A 36 1.45 -0.22 5.92
N LEU A 37 0.79 -1.22 6.49
CA LEU A 37 -0.48 -1.75 5.98
C LEU A 37 -1.66 -1.03 6.64
N ILE A 38 -2.55 -0.49 5.81
CA ILE A 38 -3.85 0.04 6.21
C ILE A 38 -4.91 -0.84 5.56
N THR A 39 -5.74 -1.50 6.36
CA THR A 39 -6.79 -2.40 5.87
C THR A 39 -8.18 -1.94 6.28
N TYR A 40 -9.16 -2.13 5.41
CA TYR A 40 -10.57 -1.87 5.68
C TYR A 40 -11.39 -3.16 5.62
N LYS A 41 -12.44 -3.26 6.45
CA LYS A 41 -13.35 -4.43 6.43
C LYS A 41 -14.28 -4.48 5.21
N LYS A 42 -14.44 -3.37 4.49
CA LYS A 42 -15.32 -3.22 3.33
C LYS A 42 -14.67 -2.26 2.34
N ASN A 43 -14.85 -2.50 1.05
CA ASN A 43 -14.41 -1.63 -0.03
C ASN A 43 -15.06 -0.23 0.07
N ARG A 44 -14.22 0.81 0.04
CA ARG A 44 -14.59 2.23 0.15
C ARG A 44 -14.29 3.00 -1.14
N GLY A 45 -13.76 2.32 -2.15
CA GLY A 45 -13.40 2.84 -3.45
C GLY A 45 -11.95 3.29 -3.56
N LYS A 46 -11.43 3.24 -4.78
CA LYS A 46 -10.03 3.60 -5.12
C LYS A 46 -9.65 5.01 -4.69
N SER A 47 -10.52 6.00 -4.90
CA SER A 47 -10.25 7.39 -4.49
C SER A 47 -10.07 7.52 -2.97
N HIS A 48 -10.84 6.76 -2.19
CA HIS A 48 -10.66 6.70 -0.74
C HIS A 48 -9.31 6.09 -0.37
N ALA A 49 -8.95 4.98 -1.01
CA ALA A 49 -7.65 4.33 -0.76
C ALA A 49 -6.47 5.26 -1.08
N ILE A 50 -6.51 5.94 -2.23
CA ILE A 50 -5.52 6.94 -2.67
C ILE A 50 -5.41 8.08 -1.66
N TYR A 51 -6.55 8.71 -1.34
CA TYR A 51 -6.58 9.82 -0.39
C TYR A 51 -5.98 9.41 0.95
N ARG A 52 -6.31 8.21 1.43
CA ARG A 52 -5.75 7.66 2.67
C ARG A 52 -4.25 7.43 2.58
N GLY A 53 -3.75 6.89 1.47
CA GLY A 53 -2.30 6.76 1.24
C GLY A 53 -1.58 8.11 1.30
N ILE A 54 -2.11 9.12 0.62
CA ILE A 54 -1.57 10.49 0.63
C ILE A 54 -1.56 11.07 2.06
N THR A 55 -2.68 10.99 2.78
CA THR A 55 -2.78 11.57 4.14
C THR A 55 -1.88 10.90 5.16
N GLU A 56 -1.45 9.67 4.90
CA GLU A 56 -0.64 8.86 5.80
C GLU A 56 0.85 8.87 5.45
N SER A 57 1.18 9.42 4.28
CA SER A 57 2.53 9.60 3.77
C SER A 57 3.23 10.77 4.45
N LYS A 58 4.55 10.68 4.57
CA LYS A 58 5.37 11.71 5.24
C LYS A 58 6.27 12.50 4.30
N ASN A 59 6.39 12.07 3.05
CA ASN A 59 7.34 12.62 2.08
C ASN A 59 6.63 13.51 1.05
N ASP A 60 7.36 14.48 0.51
CA ASP A 60 6.82 15.44 -0.46
C ASP A 60 6.59 14.82 -1.86
N LEU A 61 7.36 13.77 -2.20
CA LEU A 61 7.25 13.06 -3.46
C LEU A 61 6.55 11.72 -3.25
N LEU A 62 5.41 11.55 -3.93
CA LEU A 62 4.58 10.35 -3.85
C LEU A 62 4.56 9.63 -5.19
N MET A 63 4.80 8.32 -5.15
CA MET A 63 4.59 7.42 -6.27
C MET A 63 3.37 6.54 -5.96
N MET A 64 2.39 6.56 -6.85
CA MET A 64 1.20 5.74 -6.72
C MET A 64 1.30 4.54 -7.66
N ILE A 65 1.17 3.34 -7.10
CA ILE A 65 1.21 2.09 -7.86
C ILE A 65 -0.10 1.36 -7.62
N ASP A 66 -0.74 0.95 -8.72
CA ASP A 66 -1.90 0.07 -8.67
C ASP A 66 -1.45 -1.39 -8.70
N TYR A 67 -2.12 -2.26 -7.95
CA TYR A 67 -1.78 -3.69 -7.91
C TYR A 67 -2.29 -4.45 -9.14
N ASP A 68 -3.20 -3.85 -9.92
CA ASP A 68 -3.72 -4.37 -11.19
C ASP A 68 -2.84 -4.07 -12.42
N LEU A 69 -1.61 -3.58 -12.22
CA LEU A 69 -0.64 -3.39 -13.29
C LEU A 69 0.04 -4.73 -13.62
N PHE A 70 -0.41 -5.37 -14.71
CA PHE A 70 0.25 -6.52 -15.34
C PHE A 70 1.62 -6.15 -15.92
#